data_AF-A0A227J1B0-F1
#
_entry.id   AF-A0A227J1B0-F1
#
_cell.length_a   1.000
_cell.length_b   1.000
_cell.length_c   1.000
_cell.angle_alpha   90.00
_cell.angle_beta   90.00
_cell.angle_gamma   90.00
#
_symmetry.space_group_name_H-M   'P 1'
#
loop_
_entity.id
_entity.type
_entity.pdbx_description
1 polymer ?
#
loop_
_entity_poly.entity_id
_entity_poly.type
_entity_poly.pdbx_seq_one_letter_code
_entity_poly.pdbx_strand_id
1 'polypeptide(L)'
;KTQNGYIALPLTLHRLNWLWVNHKLLKQLNLSAPKNWQEMFAAMELAEQNGIVPIAVGEQPWQVAQLFENLVISTGGVEFYTNAMVKLER
;
A
#
# COMPACT_ATOMS: atom_id res chain seq x y z
N LYS A 1 -0.85 -25.38 -11.43
CA LYS A 1 -0.66 -26.69 -12.12
C LYS A 1 -2.04 -27.13 -12.60
N THR A 2 -2.22 -27.29 -13.90
CA THR A 2 -3.47 -27.89 -14.42
C THR A 2 -3.38 -29.41 -14.30
N GLN A 3 -4.47 -30.11 -14.61
CA GLN A 3 -4.46 -31.57 -14.73
C GLN A 3 -3.42 -32.06 -15.75
N ASN A 4 -3.08 -31.23 -16.75
CA ASN A 4 -2.11 -31.53 -17.81
C ASN A 4 -0.69 -30.98 -17.53
N GLY A 5 -0.42 -30.49 -16.31
CA GLY A 5 0.91 -30.00 -15.92
C GLY A 5 1.04 -28.49 -15.77
N TYR A 6 2.27 -27.98 -15.84
CA TYR A 6 2.57 -26.56 -15.73
C TYR A 6 2.31 -25.85 -17.07
N ILE A 7 1.50 -24.79 -17.05
CA ILE A 7 1.11 -24.01 -18.23
C ILE A 7 1.68 -22.59 -18.24
N ALA A 8 2.42 -22.22 -17.19
CA ALA A 8 3.01 -20.90 -17.02
C ALA A 8 4.32 -21.01 -16.25
N LEU A 9 5.27 -20.15 -16.59
CA LEU A 9 6.54 -19.98 -15.90
C LEU A 9 6.59 -18.55 -15.33
N PRO A 10 6.84 -18.35 -14.02
CA PRO A 10 6.97 -17.01 -13.46
C PRO A 10 8.24 -16.35 -14.00
N LEU A 11 8.11 -15.11 -14.46
CA LEU A 11 9.24 -14.32 -14.97
C LEU A 11 9.66 -13.24 -13.97
N THR A 12 8.70 -12.57 -13.36
CA THR A 12 8.92 -11.48 -12.42
C THR A 12 7.92 -11.54 -11.28
N LEU A 13 8.25 -10.86 -10.18
CA LEU A 13 7.37 -10.70 -9.03
C LEU A 13 7.39 -9.23 -8.60
N HIS A 14 6.26 -8.55 -8.80
CA HIS A 14 6.07 -7.19 -8.29
C HIS A 14 5.57 -7.23 -6.86
N ARG A 15 6.08 -6.31 -6.05
CA ARG A 15 5.60 -6.05 -4.70
C ARG A 15 4.68 -4.82 -4.74
N LEU A 16 3.45 -4.96 -4.24
CA LEU A 16 2.41 -3.92 -4.33
C LEU A 16 2.36 -3.01 -3.11
N ASN A 17 2.83 -3.47 -1.95
CA ASN A 17 2.76 -2.74 -0.68
C ASN A 17 3.94 -1.76 -0.48
N TRP A 18 4.26 -0.98 -1.52
CA TRP A 18 5.24 0.11 -1.45
C TRP A 18 4.55 1.46 -1.27
N LEU A 19 5.14 2.31 -0.42
CA LEU A 19 4.85 3.74 -0.39
C LEU A 19 5.99 4.50 -1.09
N TRP A 20 5.65 5.26 -2.12
CA TRP A 20 6.59 6.15 -2.79
C TRP A 20 6.55 7.52 -2.13
N VAL A 21 7.72 8.06 -1.78
CA VAL A 21 7.83 9.35 -1.08
C VAL A 21 8.57 10.39 -1.92
N ASN A 22 8.16 11.65 -1.80
CA ASN A 22 8.86 12.77 -2.43
C ASN A 22 9.90 13.37 -1.46
N HIS A 23 11.16 13.02 -1.65
CA HIS A 23 12.27 13.50 -0.81
C HIS A 23 12.44 15.03 -0.80
N LYS A 24 12.05 15.73 -1.88
CA LYS A 24 12.13 17.21 -1.91
C LYS A 24 11.09 17.82 -0.96
N LEU A 25 9.86 17.31 -0.99
CA LEU A 25 8.78 17.76 -0.11
C LEU A 25 9.05 17.39 1.35
N LEU A 26 9.57 16.17 1.62
CA LEU A 26 9.99 15.79 2.96
C LEU A 26 11.06 16.75 3.51
N LYS A 27 12.06 17.11 2.71
CA LYS A 27 13.10 18.07 3.11
C LYS A 27 12.52 19.47 3.36
N GLN A 28 11.58 19.94 2.54
CA GLN A 28 10.89 21.23 2.72
C GLN A 28 10.13 21.28 4.05
N LEU A 29 9.51 20.17 4.46
CA LEU A 29 8.77 20.03 5.71
C LEU A 29 9.64 19.62 6.91
N ASN A 30 10.96 19.50 6.72
CA ASN A 30 11.90 19.00 7.73
C ASN A 30 11.52 17.62 8.31
N LEU A 31 11.01 16.72 7.45
CA LEU A 31 10.59 15.37 7.78
C LEU A 31 11.56 14.32 7.22
N SER A 32 11.61 13.16 7.87
CA SER A 32 12.16 11.93 7.31
C SER A 32 11.03 11.06 6.71
N ALA A 33 11.38 10.00 5.99
CA ALA A 33 10.37 9.06 5.51
C ALA A 33 9.72 8.34 6.70
N PRO A 34 8.37 8.32 6.79
CA PRO A 34 7.66 7.75 7.93
C PRO A 34 7.88 6.24 7.99
N LYS A 35 8.03 5.70 9.20
CA LYS A 35 8.29 4.27 9.45
C LYS A 35 7.10 3.53 10.05
N ASN A 36 6.07 4.25 10.46
CA ASN A 36 4.86 3.71 11.05
C ASN A 36 3.66 4.61 10.74
N TRP A 37 2.47 4.12 11.09
CA TRP A 37 1.20 4.82 10.85
C TRP A 37 1.13 6.19 11.52
N GLN A 38 1.63 6.30 12.76
CA GLN A 38 1.58 7.56 13.52
C GLN A 38 2.43 8.66 12.84
N GLU A 39 3.66 8.32 12.45
CA GLU A 39 4.53 9.22 11.69
C GLU A 39 3.93 9.57 10.32
N MET A 40 3.27 8.61 9.66
CA MET A 40 2.63 8.85 8.36
C MET A 40 1.46 9.83 8.47
N PHE A 41 0.55 9.64 9.43
CA PHE A 41 -0.58 10.57 9.64
C PHE A 41 -0.10 11.97 10.04
N ALA A 42 0.90 12.09 10.91
CA ALA A 42 1.49 13.38 11.27
C ALA A 42 2.14 14.08 10.06
N ALA A 43 2.84 13.33 9.20
CA ALA A 43 3.41 13.86 7.97
C ALA A 43 2.34 14.35 6.99
N MET A 44 1.22 13.63 6.87
CA MET A 44 0.10 14.00 6.01
C MET A 44 -0.62 15.26 6.51
N GLU A 45 -0.86 15.37 7.81
CA GLU A 45 -1.47 16.56 8.41
C GLU A 45 -0.58 17.80 8.20
N LEU A 46 0.72 17.68 8.41
CA LEU A 46 1.66 18.77 8.15
C LEU A 46 1.72 19.15 6.66
N ALA A 47 1.65 18.16 5.76
CA ALA A 47 1.59 18.42 4.32
C ALA A 47 0.33 19.20 3.94
N GLU A 48 -0.84 18.80 4.45
CA GLU A 48 -2.11 19.49 4.20
C GLU A 48 -2.09 20.94 4.71
N GLN A 49 -1.55 21.18 5.92
CA GLN A 49 -1.37 22.52 6.49
C GLN A 49 -0.48 23.42 5.62
N ASN A 50 0.40 22.84 4.80
CA ASN A 50 1.27 23.55 3.86
C ASN A 50 0.72 23.55 2.42
N GLY A 51 -0.54 23.18 2.21
CA GLY A 51 -1.19 23.16 0.90
C GLY A 51 -0.65 22.06 -0.04
N ILE A 52 -0.03 21.02 0.51
CA ILE A 52 0.50 19.88 -0.24
C ILE A 52 -0.50 18.72 -0.14
N VAL A 53 -0.84 18.11 -1.28
CA VAL A 53 -1.69 16.90 -1.29
C VAL A 53 -0.94 15.75 -0.58
N PRO A 54 -1.48 15.20 0.52
CA PRO A 54 -0.75 14.25 1.36
C PRO A 54 -0.58 12.87 0.72
N ILE A 55 -1.60 12.38 -0.01
CA ILE A 55 -1.56 11.14 -0.77
C ILE A 55 -2.08 11.41 -2.18
N ALA A 56 -1.24 11.17 -3.18
CA ALA A 56 -1.67 11.12 -4.56
C ALA A 56 -2.17 9.70 -4.88
N VAL A 57 -3.48 9.56 -5.08
CA VAL A 57 -4.12 8.31 -5.50
C VAL A 57 -5.05 8.57 -6.67
N GLY A 58 -5.09 7.65 -7.63
CA GLY A 58 -6.09 7.69 -8.71
C GLY A 58 -7.40 7.06 -8.26
N GLU A 59 -8.51 7.51 -8.84
CA GLU A 59 -9.87 7.12 -8.42
C GLU A 59 -10.42 5.91 -9.19
N GLN A 60 -9.57 5.12 -9.86
CA GLN A 60 -10.04 3.91 -10.52
C GLN A 60 -10.29 2.79 -9.49
N PRO A 61 -11.35 1.99 -9.64
CA PRO A 61 -11.71 0.96 -8.65
C PRO A 61 -10.58 0.02 -8.28
N TRP A 62 -9.73 -0.38 -9.23
CA TRP A 62 -8.59 -1.27 -8.97
C TRP A 62 -7.48 -0.59 -8.14
N GLN A 63 -7.32 0.73 -8.25
CA GLN A 63 -6.34 1.49 -7.44
C GLN A 63 -6.81 1.59 -5.99
N VAL A 64 -8.11 1.86 -5.80
CA VAL A 64 -8.73 1.89 -4.47
C VAL A 64 -8.68 0.51 -3.81
N ALA A 65 -8.95 -0.56 -4.57
CA ALA A 65 -8.85 -1.93 -4.07
C ALA A 65 -7.41 -2.29 -3.62
N GLN A 66 -6.39 -1.91 -4.38
CA GLN A 66 -4.98 -2.11 -3.98
C GLN A 66 -4.63 -1.37 -2.69
N LEU A 67 -5.08 -0.12 -2.53
CA LEU A 67 -4.88 0.63 -1.29
C LEU A 67 -5.57 -0.06 -0.11
N PHE A 68 -6.81 -0.53 -0.30
CA PHE A 68 -7.55 -1.26 0.70
C PHE A 68 -6.86 -2.58 1.11
N GLU A 69 -6.42 -3.39 0.16
CA GLU A 69 -5.68 -4.64 0.43
C GLU A 69 -4.41 -4.39 1.25
N ASN A 70 -3.66 -3.34 0.91
CA ASN A 70 -2.47 -2.92 1.66
C ASN A 70 -2.80 -2.52 3.11
N LEU A 71 -3.95 -1.87 3.33
CA LEU A 71 -4.42 -1.56 4.69
C LEU A 71 -4.77 -2.84 5.44
N VAL A 72 -5.54 -3.74 4.84
CA VAL A 72 -5.98 -5.00 5.46
C VAL A 72 -4.79 -5.83 5.94
N ILE A 73 -3.76 -6.02 5.10
CA ILE A 73 -2.57 -6.77 5.52
C ILE A 73 -1.74 -6.02 6.55
N SER A 74 -1.65 -4.68 6.46
CA SER A 74 -0.88 -3.89 7.42
C SER A 74 -1.51 -3.87 8.81
N THR A 75 -2.83 -3.88 8.92
CA THR A 75 -3.54 -3.80 10.21
C THR A 75 -3.90 -5.17 10.76
N GLY A 76 -4.24 -6.13 9.91
CA GLY A 76 -4.67 -7.48 10.31
C GLY A 76 -3.57 -8.54 10.29
N GLY A 77 -2.44 -8.27 9.63
CA GLY A 77 -1.37 -9.23 9.45
C GLY A 77 -1.69 -10.33 8.42
N VAL A 78 -0.73 -11.21 8.19
CA VAL A 78 -0.76 -12.22 7.12
C VAL A 78 -1.89 -13.23 7.31
N GLU A 79 -2.14 -13.66 8.55
CA GLU A 79 -3.17 -14.66 8.84
C GLU A 79 -4.58 -14.12 8.55
N PHE A 80 -4.91 -12.95 9.10
CA PHE A 80 -6.18 -12.30 8.83
C PHE A 80 -6.38 -12.04 7.34
N TYR A 81 -5.37 -11.48 6.66
CA TYR A 81 -5.41 -11.24 5.22
C TYR A 81 -5.70 -12.53 4.43
N THR A 82 -5.03 -13.63 4.77
CA THR A 82 -5.22 -14.92 4.07
C THR A 82 -6.65 -15.42 4.25
N ASN A 83 -7.21 -15.35 5.46
CA ASN A 83 -8.57 -15.82 5.71
C ASN A 83 -9.62 -14.90 5.06
N ALA A 84 -9.47 -13.58 5.17
CA ALA A 84 -10.44 -12.60 4.70
C ALA A 84 -10.40 -12.34 3.19
N MET A 85 -9.21 -12.31 2.57
CA MET A 85 -9.01 -11.86 1.19
C MET A 85 -8.68 -12.99 0.20
N VAL A 86 -8.16 -14.13 0.67
CA VAL A 86 -7.72 -15.22 -0.22
C VAL A 86 -8.64 -16.43 -0.16
N LYS A 87 -8.88 -16.97 1.05
CA LYS A 87 -9.72 -18.15 1.21
C LYS A 87 -11.20 -17.83 1.08
N LEU A 88 -11.60 -16.67 1.63
CA LEU A 88 -12.97 -16.18 1.64
C LEU A 88 -13.97 -17.30 1.99
N GLU A 89 -13.72 -17.98 3.11
CA GLU A 89 -14.63 -19.00 3.64
C GLU A 89 -15.95 -18.30 3.99
N ARG A 90 -17.02 -18.65 3.26
CA ARG A 90 -18.38 -18.19 3.55
C ARG A 90 -19.01 -18.99 4.67
#